data_AF-A0A453JG30-F1
#
_entry.id   AF-A0A453JG30-F1
#
_cell.length_a   1.000
_cell.length_b   1.000
_cell.length_c   1.000
_cell.angle_alpha   90.00
_cell.angle_beta   90.00
_cell.angle_gamma   90.00
#
_symmetry.space_group_name_H-M   'P 1'
#
loop_
_entity.id
_entity.type
_entity.pdbx_description
1 polymer ?
#
loop_
_entity_poly.entity_id
_entity_poly.type
_entity_poly.pdbx_seq_one_letter_code
_entity_poly.pdbx_strand_id
1 'polypeptide(L)' 'LAAGLARDLLTSWMIWKHRNDCIFDRVQPSVHALVSRIKAEARLWATAGAAGLRVVLPTSWDVH' A
#
# COMPACT_ATOMS: atom_id res chain seq x y z
N LEU A 1 17.32 4.57 -2.68
CA LEU A 1 16.96 4.12 -4.05
C LEU A 1 16.16 2.82 -4.03
N ALA A 2 16.68 1.70 -3.50
CA ALA A 2 15.95 0.42 -3.45
C ALA A 2 14.60 0.46 -2.69
N ALA A 3 14.52 1.21 -1.60
CA ALA A 3 13.28 1.37 -0.82
C ALA A 3 12.17 2.16 -1.56
N GLY A 4 12.55 3.04 -2.50
CA GLY A 4 11.59 3.79 -3.32
C GLY A 4 10.82 2.87 -4.26
N LEU A 5 11.57 2.05 -5.00
CA LEU A 5 11.02 1.09 -5.96
C LEU A 5 10.10 0.05 -5.29
N ALA A 6 10.44 -0.40 -4.08
CA ALA A 6 9.59 -1.33 -3.32
C ALA A 6 8.21 -0.71 -2.97
N ARG A 7 8.16 0.60 -2.67
CA ARG A 7 6.90 1.31 -2.37
C ARG A 7 6.04 1.49 -3.62
N ASP A 8 6.66 1.87 -4.74
CA ASP A 8 5.95 2.10 -6.00
C ASP A 8 5.37 0.79 -6.54
N LEU A 9 6.14 -0.31 -6.42
CA LEU A 9 5.69 -1.65 -6.78
C LEU A 9 4.54 -2.12 -5.88
N LEU A 10 4.66 -1.95 -4.56
CA LEU A 10 3.60 -2.32 -3.62
C LEU A 10 2.31 -1.56 -3.91
N THR A 11 2.40 -0.25 -4.12
CA THR A 11 1.24 0.61 -4.40
C THR A 11 0.56 0.19 -5.71
N SER A 12 1.33 0.04 -6.79
CA SER A 12 0.82 -0.40 -8.09
C SER A 12 0.19 -1.79 -8.02
N TRP A 13 0.82 -2.72 -7.29
CA TRP A 13 0.31 -4.08 -7.07
C TRP A 13 -1.02 -4.09 -6.32
N MET A 14 -1.13 -3.30 -5.24
CA MET A 14 -2.34 -3.23 -4.44
C MET A 14 -3.50 -2.57 -5.20
N ILE A 15 -3.22 -1.56 -6.04
CA ILE A 15 -4.21 -0.96 -6.94
C ILE A 15 -4.72 -2.01 -7.94
N TRP A 16 -3.83 -2.76 -8.58
CA TRP A 16 -4.20 -3.82 -9.52
C TRP A 16 -5.09 -4.87 -8.86
N LYS A 17 -4.72 -5.35 -7.67
CA LYS A 17 -5.50 -6.34 -6.91
C LYS A 17 -6.89 -5.82 -6.57
N HIS A 18 -7.00 -4.60 -6.02
CA HIS A 18 -8.30 -4.00 -5.68
C HIS A 18 -9.21 -3.80 -6.90
N ARG A 19 -8.63 -3.44 -8.05
CA ARG A 19 -9.40 -3.36 -9.31
C ARG A 19 -9.94 -4.71 -9.74
N ASN A 20 -9.15 -5.78 -9.59
CA ASN A 20 -9.61 -7.13 -9.88
C ASN A 20 -10.74 -7.56 -8.94
N ASP A 21 -10.59 -7.35 -7.63
CA ASP A 21 -11.64 -7.64 -6.64
C ASP A 21 -12.95 -6.89 -6.98
N CYS A 22 -12.86 -5.64 -7.44
CA CYS A 22 -14.04 -4.87 -7.87
C CYS A 22 -14.72 -5.44 -9.12
N ILE A 23 -13.94 -5.98 -10.07
CA ILE A 23 -14.44 -6.52 -11.34
C ILE A 23 -15.00 -7.92 -11.17
N PHE A 24 -14.25 -8.81 -10.50
CA PHE A 24 -14.56 -10.23 -10.38
C PHE A 24 -15.48 -10.52 -9.20
N ASP A 25 -15.21 -9.91 -8.04
CA ASP A 25 -15.96 -10.18 -6.80
C ASP A 25 -17.03 -9.12 -6.51
N ARG A 26 -17.21 -8.14 -7.42
CA ARG A 26 -18.14 -7.01 -7.28
C ARG A 26 -17.97 -6.23 -5.97
N VAL A 27 -16.75 -6.23 -5.42
CA VAL A 27 -16.42 -5.41 -4.26
C VAL A 27 -16.65 -3.94 -4.62
N GLN A 28 -17.28 -3.17 -3.73
CA GLN A 28 -17.45 -1.75 -3.98
C GLN A 28 -16.10 -1.03 -3.97
N PRO A 29 -15.80 -0.21 -4.99
CA PRO A 29 -14.54 0.52 -5.05
C PRO A 29 -14.46 1.51 -3.88
N SER A 30 -13.43 1.36 -3.04
CA SER A 30 -13.18 2.25 -1.91
C SER A 30 -11.69 2.59 -1.81
N VAL A 31 -11.37 3.85 -2.08
CA VAL A 31 -10.01 4.39 -1.96
C VAL A 31 -9.52 4.30 -0.52
N HIS A 32 -10.39 4.59 0.45
CA HIS A 32 -10.05 4.51 1.88
C HIS A 32 -9.67 3.09 2.30
N ALA A 33 -10.43 2.08 1.85
CA ALA A 33 -10.12 0.68 2.12
C ALA A 33 -8.79 0.26 1.46
N LEU A 34 -8.58 0.65 0.20
CA LEU A 34 -7.34 0.38 -0.53
C LEU A 34 -6.11 0.98 0.16
N VAL A 35 -6.16 2.26 0.53
CA VAL A 35 -5.09 2.95 1.25
C VAL A 35 -4.80 2.28 2.60
N SER A 36 -5.83 1.88 3.33
CA SER A 36 -5.68 1.19 4.61
C SER A 36 -4.96 -0.17 4.44
N ARG A 37 -5.33 -0.95 3.41
CA ARG A 37 -4.66 -2.22 3.08
C ARG A 37 -3.20 -2.00 2.65
N ILE A 38 -2.91 -0.98 1.85
CA ILE A 38 -1.53 -0.63 1.46
C ILE A 38 -0.67 -0.33 2.70
N LYS A 39 -1.18 0.48 3.63
CA LYS A 39 -0.46 0.79 4.88
C LYS A 39 -0.21 -0.45 5.73
N ALA A 40 -1.19 -1.35 5.84
CA ALA A 40 -1.06 -2.60 6.60
C ALA A 40 0.01 -3.52 5.98
N GLU A 41 -0.05 -3.72 4.66
CA GLU A 41 0.92 -4.55 3.92
C GLU A 41 2.33 -3.97 4.01
N ALA A 42 2.44 -2.65 3.90
CA ALA A 42 3.69 -1.93 4.02
C ALA A 42 4.32 -2.07 5.43
N ARG A 43 3.50 -2.07 6.49
CA ARG A 43 3.95 -2.35 7.86
C ARG A 43 4.42 -3.80 8.00
N LEU A 44 3.70 -4.77 7.43
CA LEU A 44 4.10 -6.18 7.44
C LEU A 44 5.48 -6.38 6.79
N TRP A 45 5.70 -5.75 5.64
CA TRP A 45 6.98 -5.82 4.93
C TRP A 45 8.11 -5.18 5.75
N ALA A 46 7.85 -4.05 6.42
CA ALA A 46 8.80 -3.43 7.33
C ALA A 46 9.17 -4.35 8.51
N THR A 47 8.21 -5.10 9.06
CA THR A 47 8.45 -6.07 10.16
C THR A 47 9.16 -7.34 9.70
N ALA A 48 8.99 -7.74 8.44
CA ALA A 48 9.66 -8.91 7.84
C ALA A 48 11.13 -8.65 7.45
N GLY A 49 11.72 -7.54 7.89
CA GLY A 49 13.12 -7.20 7.62
C GLY A 49 13.34 -6.37 6.35
N ALA A 50 12.29 -5.96 5.63
CA ALA A 50 12.41 -4.93 4.60
C ALA A 50 12.52 -3.54 5.26
N ALA A 51 13.65 -3.28 5.92
CA ALA A 51 13.91 -2.08 6.72
C ALA A 51 13.72 -0.74 5.95
N GLY A 52 13.69 -0.78 4.62
CA GLY A 52 13.37 0.36 3.76
C GLY A 52 11.91 0.85 3.80
N LEU A 53 10.98 0.06 4.36
CA LEU A 53 9.56 0.42 4.48
C LEU A 53 9.19 1.11 5.81
N ARG A 54 10.16 1.44 6.68
CA ARG A 54 9.84 2.22 7.89
C ARG A 54 9.47 3.69 7.59
N VAL A 55 9.71 4.16 6.36
CA VAL A 55 9.30 5.48 5.82
C VAL A 55 8.15 5.30 4.81
N VAL A 56 7.08 4.65 5.26
CA VAL A 56 5.90 4.29 4.43
C VAL A 56 4.79 5.32 4.49
N LEU A 57 4.81 6.22 5.46
CA LEU A 57 3.93 7.37 5.45
C LEU A 57 4.72 8.56 4.91
N PRO A 58 4.27 9.19 3.80
CA PRO A 58 4.75 10.53 3.48
C PRO A 58 4.50 11.42 4.70
N THR A 59 5.46 12.26 5.08
CA THR A 59 5.30 13.23 6.18
C THR A 59 4.10 14.16 6.02
N SER A 60 3.53 14.26 4.82
CA SER A 60 2.27 14.98 4.57
C SER A 60 1.01 14.27 5.06
N TRP A 61 1.13 13.04 5.57
CA TRP A 61 0.03 12.30 6.20
C TRP A 61 0.07 12.41 7.73
N ASP A 62 1.02 13.19 8.25
CA ASP A 62 1.24 13.48 9.67
C ASP A 62 1.00 14.98 9.98
N VAL A 63 0.18 15.64 9.16
CA VAL A 63 -0.34 16.98 9.43
C VAL A 63 -1.84 17.04 9.12
N HIS A 64 -2.63 16.93 10.20
CA HIS A 64 -4.11 16.98 10.28
C HIS A 64 -4.90 15.77 9.76
#